data_AF-A0A067NGK5-F1
#
_entry.id   AF-A0A067NGK5-F1
#
_cell.length_a   1.000
_cell.length_b   1.000
_cell.length_c   1.000
_cell.angle_alpha   90.00
_cell.angle_beta   90.00
_cell.angle_gamma   90.00
#
_symmetry.space_group_name_H-M   'P 1'
#
loop_
_entity.id
_entity.type
_entity.pdbx_description
1 polymer ?
#
loop_
_entity_poly.entity_id
_entity_poly.type
_entity_poly.pdbx_seq_one_letter_code
_entity_poly.pdbx_strand_id
1 'polypeptide(L)'
;MDFSGVAESSSLLAYAAILRGEENWCASQVTGIVQDLLSLQQSRLLLAHPLNALPGDQLVLQAQGSNGLTELKQSIGDPTQAFIAFYREDIRGKPGYLLINYLPLTIPAVQRARILVHSRRLGTVFTARQTTLTIDNLGNLTQHAIIQALTHVDTPTIIQTARSPSESSAWSTDRNQLPYDMPDSPSTSTDESVRSPPASPIAKTAGKISRFLGRGKRHGSMDSSPVGNDPPPPPPPKDAGVYSYPYTHTRFMSTQALPSPTGATFHRERVNSLSEFGIYPHGNEHQQSTFIPTQSLPSKWAAKVTVKDPSELLKQRREAQRMKAIEMERARSEEAEIQARRTRQREEARRLEREEEERKRREMEEEMRRIRAVKQQKLELERIAEEKRRLAMEEKRRLEKERRLEEHRRLEQWRLEQAIMAEEAARRQSETKRREWDAKWQRIKMVEKRVRDNSNIDENMVTGWITLQTADSLTWKRRYYKFSQNSVAFHRDPKDMNNKSDETVLRGRVQALREWDEGFDELKAIPFSFAVEFSDGEGPWSMYADSEEEKFKIMGLLYHAGGLKA
;
A
#
# COMPACT_ATOMS: atom_id res chain seq x y z
N MET A 1 -4.32 -45.40 -7.04
CA MET A 1 -2.93 -45.07 -6.65
C MET A 1 -2.95 -43.60 -6.30
N ASP A 2 -3.15 -43.34 -5.01
CA ASP A 2 -3.37 -42.00 -4.47
C ASP A 2 -2.02 -41.30 -4.32
N PHE A 3 -1.82 -40.25 -5.12
CA PHE A 3 -0.75 -39.27 -4.93
C PHE A 3 -1.34 -38.05 -4.23
N SER A 4 -1.61 -38.18 -2.94
CA SER A 4 -1.95 -37.07 -2.05
C SER A 4 -1.06 -37.15 -0.82
N GLY A 5 0.07 -36.45 -0.84
CA GLY A 5 0.92 -36.34 0.33
C GLY A 5 2.30 -35.84 -0.02
N VAL A 6 2.76 -34.84 0.73
CA VAL A 6 4.13 -34.30 0.73
C VAL A 6 4.40 -33.21 -0.32
N ALA A 7 3.69 -32.08 -0.23
CA ALA A 7 4.16 -30.82 -0.86
C ALA A 7 3.79 -29.52 -0.12
N GLU A 8 2.99 -29.55 0.96
CA GLU A 8 2.35 -28.30 1.44
C GLU A 8 3.09 -27.55 2.57
N SER A 9 4.07 -28.15 3.25
CA SER A 9 4.63 -27.51 4.46
C SER A 9 5.97 -26.80 4.28
N SER A 10 6.73 -27.09 3.21
CA SER A 10 8.06 -26.47 3.00
C SER A 10 8.03 -25.22 2.11
N SER A 11 6.94 -24.98 1.38
CA SER A 11 6.81 -23.78 0.53
C SER A 11 6.58 -22.51 1.37
N LEU A 12 5.77 -22.58 2.43
CA LEU A 12 5.35 -21.41 3.21
C LEU A 12 6.50 -20.68 3.94
N LEU A 13 7.57 -21.39 4.35
CA LEU A 13 8.70 -20.79 5.06
C LEU A 13 9.72 -20.11 4.13
N ALA A 14 9.82 -20.53 2.86
CA ALA A 14 10.64 -19.85 1.85
C ALA A 14 10.00 -18.53 1.38
N TYR A 15 8.66 -18.44 1.43
CA TYR A 15 7.90 -17.24 1.06
C TYR A 15 8.11 -16.06 2.01
N ALA A 16 8.38 -16.30 3.30
CA ALA A 16 8.60 -15.24 4.29
C ALA A 16 10.01 -14.62 4.28
N ALA A 17 10.95 -15.20 3.53
CA ALA A 17 12.35 -14.75 3.48
C ALA A 17 12.62 -13.75 2.35
N ILE A 18 11.96 -13.90 1.19
CA ILE A 18 12.14 -13.01 0.02
C ILE A 18 11.45 -11.64 0.21
N LEU A 19 10.53 -11.53 1.18
CA LEU A 19 9.72 -10.34 1.45
C LEU A 19 10.27 -9.41 2.54
N ARG A 20 11.49 -9.62 3.05
CA ARG A 20 12.09 -8.80 4.11
C ARG A 20 13.00 -7.66 3.62
N GLY A 21 13.12 -7.48 2.32
CA GLY A 21 13.70 -6.27 1.75
C GLY A 21 12.68 -5.14 1.82
N GLU A 22 12.95 -4.16 2.66
CA GLU A 22 12.16 -2.95 2.92
C GLU A 22 11.48 -2.38 1.66
N GLU A 23 10.16 -2.57 1.54
CA GLU A 23 9.23 -1.71 0.80
C GLU A 23 7.80 -2.24 1.04
N ASN A 24 6.87 -1.33 1.34
CA ASN A 24 5.52 -1.59 1.86
C ASN A 24 4.60 -2.33 0.85
N TRP A 25 4.83 -3.62 0.63
CA TRP A 25 3.86 -4.46 -0.05
C TRP A 25 2.79 -4.91 0.94
N CYS A 26 1.52 -4.75 0.55
CA CYS A 26 0.43 -5.51 1.15
C CYS A 26 0.52 -6.98 0.69
N ALA A 27 1.68 -7.61 0.92
CA ALA A 27 1.98 -8.97 0.47
C ALA A 27 0.94 -9.96 1.00
N SER A 28 0.43 -9.73 2.21
CA SER A 28 -0.66 -10.49 2.82
C SER A 28 -1.97 -10.44 2.01
N GLN A 29 -2.32 -9.29 1.43
CA GLN A 29 -3.51 -9.17 0.59
C GLN A 29 -3.32 -9.94 -0.71
N VAL A 30 -2.17 -9.76 -1.38
CA VAL A 30 -1.88 -10.46 -2.63
C VAL A 30 -1.86 -11.96 -2.41
N THR A 31 -1.17 -12.47 -1.38
CA THR A 31 -1.12 -13.91 -1.08
C THR A 31 -2.48 -14.49 -0.72
N GLY A 32 -3.31 -13.74 0.03
CA GLY A 32 -4.67 -14.16 0.36
C GLY A 32 -5.51 -14.32 -0.91
N ILE A 33 -5.46 -13.34 -1.81
CA ILE A 33 -6.18 -13.41 -3.08
C ILE A 33 -5.64 -14.53 -3.99
N VAL A 34 -4.32 -14.78 -3.99
CA VAL A 34 -3.73 -15.92 -4.72
C VAL A 34 -4.27 -17.26 -4.20
N GLN A 35 -4.37 -17.40 -2.88
CA GLN A 35 -4.87 -18.62 -2.27
C GLN A 35 -6.37 -18.81 -2.52
N ASP A 36 -7.13 -17.71 -2.54
CA ASP A 36 -8.52 -17.70 -2.95
C ASP A 36 -8.68 -18.08 -4.44
N LEU A 37 -7.80 -17.63 -5.33
CA LEU A 37 -7.80 -18.06 -6.75
C LEU A 37 -7.53 -19.55 -6.93
N LEU A 38 -6.53 -20.07 -6.22
CA LEU A 38 -6.17 -21.48 -6.29
C LEU A 38 -7.27 -22.37 -5.71
N SER A 39 -8.06 -21.87 -4.75
CA SER A 39 -9.13 -22.63 -4.10
C SER A 39 -10.51 -22.48 -4.76
N LEU A 40 -10.89 -21.30 -5.26
CA LEU A 40 -12.25 -20.98 -5.71
C LEU A 40 -12.53 -21.31 -7.18
N GLN A 41 -11.63 -22.02 -7.88
CA GLN A 41 -11.72 -22.24 -9.33
C GLN A 41 -11.90 -20.94 -10.14
N GLN A 42 -11.41 -19.82 -9.64
CA GLN A 42 -11.41 -18.58 -10.42
C GLN A 42 -10.43 -18.71 -11.58
N SER A 43 -10.82 -18.24 -12.76
CA SER A 43 -10.00 -18.34 -13.98
C SER A 43 -9.11 -17.12 -14.19
N ARG A 44 -9.32 -16.01 -13.47
CA ARG A 44 -8.51 -14.80 -13.66
C ARG A 44 -8.48 -13.84 -12.46
N LEU A 45 -7.37 -13.11 -12.37
CA LEU A 45 -7.17 -11.95 -11.51
C LEU A 45 -6.47 -10.83 -12.28
N LEU A 46 -6.96 -9.61 -12.12
CA LEU A 46 -6.45 -8.40 -12.77
C LEU A 46 -5.94 -7.41 -11.73
N LEU A 47 -4.66 -7.10 -11.80
CA LEU A 47 -4.01 -6.06 -11.00
C LEU A 47 -3.73 -4.85 -11.89
N ALA A 48 -4.15 -3.68 -11.42
CA ALA A 48 -3.90 -2.40 -12.07
C ALA A 48 -2.65 -1.74 -11.51
N HIS A 49 -1.85 -1.15 -12.40
CA HIS A 49 -0.83 -0.20 -12.01
C HIS A 49 -1.38 1.21 -12.20
N PRO A 50 -1.83 1.91 -11.15
CA PRO A 50 -2.31 3.29 -11.28
C PRO A 50 -1.24 4.19 -11.91
N LEU A 51 -1.61 4.96 -12.94
CA LEU A 51 -0.71 5.94 -13.58
C LEU A 51 -0.37 7.11 -12.65
N ASN A 52 -1.31 7.46 -11.77
CA ASN A 52 -1.22 8.62 -10.89
C ASN A 52 -0.91 8.26 -9.44
N ALA A 53 -0.52 7.01 -9.15
CA ALA A 53 -0.07 6.70 -7.81
C ALA A 53 1.20 7.51 -7.50
N LEU A 54 1.11 8.28 -6.43
CA LEU A 54 2.20 8.81 -5.60
C LEU A 54 3.33 7.77 -5.46
N PRO A 55 4.55 8.13 -4.99
CA PRO A 55 5.77 7.31 -5.11
C PRO A 55 5.79 5.90 -4.47
N GLY A 56 4.65 5.34 -4.05
CA GLY A 56 4.49 3.92 -3.78
C GLY A 56 4.18 3.13 -5.06
N ASP A 57 5.12 2.29 -5.48
CA ASP A 57 4.97 1.26 -6.50
C ASP A 57 3.95 0.16 -6.05
N GLN A 58 2.69 0.56 -5.83
CA GLN A 58 1.65 -0.29 -5.27
C GLN A 58 0.71 -0.81 -6.37
N LEU A 59 0.62 -2.14 -6.47
CA LEU A 59 -0.38 -2.80 -7.32
C LEU A 59 -1.71 -2.87 -6.59
N VAL A 60 -2.79 -2.54 -7.28
CA VAL A 60 -4.16 -2.58 -6.73
C VAL A 60 -4.96 -3.67 -7.45
N LEU A 61 -5.65 -4.51 -6.69
CA LEU A 61 -6.61 -5.45 -7.26
C LEU A 61 -7.76 -4.66 -7.90
N GLN A 62 -7.93 -4.82 -9.21
CA GLN A 62 -8.98 -4.11 -9.95
C GLN A 62 -10.17 -5.01 -10.24
N ALA A 63 -9.93 -6.25 -10.64
CA ALA A 63 -11.00 -7.20 -10.97
C ALA A 63 -10.56 -8.64 -10.71
N GLN A 64 -11.54 -9.49 -10.44
CA GLN A 64 -11.41 -10.95 -10.37
C GLN A 64 -12.64 -11.56 -11.05
N GLY A 65 -12.51 -12.74 -11.65
CA GLY A 65 -13.61 -13.34 -12.40
C GLY A 65 -13.39 -14.81 -12.78
N SER A 66 -14.42 -15.41 -13.35
CA SER A 66 -14.43 -16.81 -13.79
C SER A 66 -14.78 -16.98 -15.28
N ASN A 67 -15.22 -15.93 -15.97
CA ASN A 67 -15.70 -15.99 -17.35
C ASN A 67 -14.56 -15.88 -18.39
N GLY A 68 -13.33 -16.24 -18.02
CA GLY A 68 -12.20 -16.41 -18.94
C GLY A 68 -11.78 -15.12 -19.66
N LEU A 69 -11.37 -15.27 -20.93
CA LEU A 69 -10.70 -14.23 -21.70
C LEU A 69 -11.59 -13.04 -22.06
N THR A 70 -12.86 -13.28 -22.37
CA THR A 70 -13.80 -12.21 -22.79
C THR A 70 -14.03 -11.21 -21.66
N GLU A 71 -14.21 -11.73 -20.44
CA GLU A 71 -14.35 -10.96 -19.23
C GLU A 71 -13.05 -10.23 -18.86
N LEU A 72 -11.88 -10.86 -19.11
CA LEU A 72 -10.58 -10.21 -18.96
C LEU A 72 -10.46 -8.96 -19.82
N LYS A 73 -10.82 -9.06 -21.11
CA LYS A 73 -10.82 -7.92 -22.02
C LYS A 73 -11.76 -6.82 -21.57
N GLN A 74 -12.96 -7.16 -21.09
CA GLN A 74 -13.94 -6.19 -20.61
C GLN A 74 -13.47 -5.47 -19.34
N SER A 75 -12.75 -6.16 -18.45
CA SER A 75 -12.22 -5.53 -17.23
C SER A 75 -11.05 -4.57 -17.49
N ILE A 76 -10.37 -4.70 -18.63
CA ILE A 76 -9.35 -3.73 -19.08
C ILE A 76 -10.09 -2.58 -19.76
N GLY A 77 -10.75 -1.75 -18.95
CA GLY A 77 -11.60 -0.66 -19.43
C GLY A 77 -10.84 0.57 -19.93
N ASP A 78 -9.62 0.80 -19.42
CA ASP A 78 -8.80 1.95 -19.79
C ASP A 78 -7.59 1.52 -20.65
N PRO A 79 -7.57 1.83 -21.95
CA PRO A 79 -6.46 1.46 -22.82
C PRO A 79 -5.19 2.26 -22.53
N THR A 80 -5.24 3.30 -21.69
CA THR A 80 -4.08 4.13 -21.34
C THR A 80 -3.30 3.59 -20.15
N GLN A 81 -3.91 2.67 -19.39
CA GLN A 81 -3.33 2.10 -18.18
C GLN A 81 -2.71 0.72 -18.42
N ALA A 82 -1.66 0.40 -17.67
CA ALA A 82 -1.06 -0.93 -17.69
C ALA A 82 -1.64 -1.83 -16.62
N PHE A 83 -1.74 -3.10 -16.98
CA PHE A 83 -2.28 -4.13 -16.12
C PHE A 83 -1.37 -5.36 -16.12
N ILE A 84 -1.32 -6.03 -14.98
CA ILE A 84 -0.74 -7.36 -14.83
C ILE A 84 -1.90 -8.29 -14.48
N ALA A 85 -2.19 -9.25 -15.34
CA ALA A 85 -3.23 -10.24 -15.08
C ALA A 85 -2.62 -11.62 -14.84
N PHE A 86 -3.15 -12.33 -13.85
CA PHE A 86 -2.93 -13.76 -13.68
C PHE A 86 -4.12 -14.49 -14.31
N TYR A 87 -3.86 -15.37 -15.26
CA TYR A 87 -4.88 -16.03 -16.07
C TYR A 87 -4.67 -17.54 -16.06
N ARG A 88 -5.76 -18.28 -15.89
CA ARG A 88 -5.79 -19.74 -15.93
C ARG A 88 -6.60 -20.20 -17.14
N GLU A 89 -6.00 -21.05 -17.97
CA GLU A 89 -6.63 -21.69 -19.13
C GLU A 89 -6.46 -23.21 -19.01
N ASP A 90 -7.52 -23.98 -19.20
CA ASP A 90 -7.41 -25.44 -19.20
C ASP A 90 -7.02 -25.94 -20.59
N ILE A 91 -5.77 -26.40 -20.75
CA ILE A 91 -5.24 -26.94 -22.02
C ILE A 91 -5.20 -28.46 -21.92
N ARG A 92 -6.00 -29.13 -22.76
CA ARG A 92 -6.06 -30.61 -22.82
C ARG A 92 -6.33 -31.25 -21.45
N GLY A 93 -7.21 -30.63 -20.66
CA GLY A 93 -7.60 -31.11 -19.33
C GLY A 93 -6.58 -30.85 -18.21
N LYS A 94 -5.50 -30.09 -18.48
CA LYS A 94 -4.55 -29.61 -17.45
C LYS A 94 -4.65 -28.08 -17.32
N PRO A 95 -4.72 -27.54 -16.10
CA PRO A 95 -4.72 -26.10 -15.90
C PRO A 95 -3.33 -25.52 -16.22
N GLY A 96 -3.29 -24.59 -17.17
CA GLY A 96 -2.13 -23.76 -17.48
C GLY A 96 -2.30 -22.37 -16.85
N TYR A 97 -1.23 -21.86 -16.25
CA TYR A 97 -1.22 -20.55 -15.60
C TYR A 97 -0.28 -19.60 -16.34
N LEU A 98 -0.82 -18.46 -16.76
CA LEU A 98 -0.16 -17.44 -17.55
C LEU A 98 -0.18 -16.11 -16.82
N LEU A 99 0.94 -15.40 -16.83
CA LEU A 99 1.00 -14.01 -16.39
C LEU A 99 1.00 -13.09 -17.61
N ILE A 100 -0.03 -12.26 -17.75
CA ILE A 100 -0.25 -11.39 -18.90
C ILE A 100 0.11 -9.95 -18.50
N ASN A 101 1.07 -9.36 -19.21
CA ASN A 101 1.44 -7.96 -19.05
C ASN A 101 0.84 -7.15 -20.20
N TYR A 102 -0.19 -6.34 -19.90
CA TYR A 102 -0.73 -5.37 -20.85
C TYR A 102 -0.03 -4.02 -20.67
N LEU A 103 0.77 -3.64 -21.66
CA LEU A 103 1.63 -2.46 -21.66
C LEU A 103 1.34 -1.57 -22.87
N PRO A 104 0.31 -0.71 -22.82
CA PRO A 104 -0.03 0.14 -23.95
C PRO A 104 1.12 1.08 -24.31
N LEU A 105 1.19 1.41 -25.60
CA LEU A 105 2.28 2.25 -26.15
C LEU A 105 2.31 3.66 -25.54
N THR A 106 1.19 4.14 -25.03
CA THR A 106 1.02 5.44 -24.34
C THR A 106 1.82 5.55 -23.05
N ILE A 107 2.25 4.44 -22.45
CA ILE A 107 2.96 4.44 -21.17
C ILE A 107 4.45 4.78 -21.38
N PRO A 108 5.05 5.63 -20.54
CA PRO A 108 6.49 5.94 -20.60
C PRO A 108 7.37 4.69 -20.46
N ALA A 109 8.53 4.67 -21.14
CA ALA A 109 9.45 3.53 -21.13
C ALA A 109 9.91 3.12 -19.73
N VAL A 110 10.16 4.10 -18.84
CA VAL A 110 10.56 3.86 -17.45
C VAL A 110 9.45 3.11 -16.69
N GLN A 111 8.20 3.52 -16.88
CA GLN A 111 7.07 2.88 -16.22
C GLN A 111 6.84 1.46 -16.75
N ARG A 112 6.99 1.24 -18.07
CA ARG A 112 6.98 -0.12 -18.65
C ARG A 112 8.02 -1.03 -18.00
N ALA A 113 9.25 -0.54 -17.82
CA ALA A 113 10.31 -1.30 -17.16
C ALA A 113 9.95 -1.65 -15.71
N ARG A 114 9.40 -0.70 -14.94
CA ARG A 114 8.93 -0.96 -13.56
C ARG A 114 7.84 -2.02 -13.49
N ILE A 115 6.84 -1.93 -14.37
CA ILE A 115 5.75 -2.92 -14.42
C ILE A 115 6.30 -4.32 -14.75
N LEU A 116 7.28 -4.43 -15.64
CA LEU A 116 7.95 -5.71 -15.92
C LEU A 116 8.75 -6.23 -14.70
N VAL A 117 9.35 -5.36 -13.90
CA VAL A 117 9.99 -5.75 -12.63
C VAL A 117 8.93 -6.27 -11.65
N HIS A 118 7.80 -5.59 -11.49
CA HIS A 118 6.70 -6.05 -10.64
C HIS A 118 6.10 -7.37 -11.12
N SER A 119 5.94 -7.54 -12.43
CA SER A 119 5.51 -8.77 -13.07
C SER A 119 6.43 -9.96 -12.74
N ARG A 120 7.76 -9.75 -12.79
CA ARG A 120 8.74 -10.75 -12.38
C ARG A 120 8.60 -11.14 -10.91
N ARG A 121 8.48 -10.14 -10.02
CA ARG A 121 8.27 -10.33 -8.57
C ARG A 121 6.96 -11.05 -8.27
N LEU A 122 5.86 -10.65 -8.90
CA LEU A 122 4.58 -11.33 -8.74
C LEU A 122 4.70 -12.79 -9.11
N GLY A 123 5.33 -13.10 -10.23
CA GLY A 123 5.43 -14.48 -10.60
C GLY A 123 6.45 -15.31 -9.80
N THR A 124 7.30 -14.72 -8.95
CA THR A 124 7.99 -15.51 -7.92
C THR A 124 7.03 -15.91 -6.80
N VAL A 125 5.96 -15.12 -6.57
CA VAL A 125 4.86 -15.46 -5.65
C VAL A 125 3.95 -16.52 -6.29
N PHE A 126 3.72 -16.48 -7.60
CA PHE A 126 2.97 -17.50 -8.32
C PHE A 126 3.89 -18.64 -8.81
N THR A 127 4.27 -19.54 -7.90
CA THR A 127 5.09 -20.74 -8.22
C THR A 127 4.44 -21.66 -9.27
N ALA A 128 3.12 -21.59 -9.44
CA ALA A 128 2.38 -22.33 -10.45
C ALA A 128 2.46 -21.72 -11.87
N ARG A 129 3.03 -20.52 -12.04
CA ARG A 129 3.12 -19.88 -13.37
C ARG A 129 4.00 -20.71 -14.30
N GLN A 130 3.56 -20.88 -15.53
CA GLN A 130 4.34 -21.55 -16.56
C GLN A 130 5.11 -20.51 -17.39
N THR A 131 4.44 -19.45 -17.84
CA THR A 131 5.04 -18.49 -18.76
C THR A 131 4.48 -17.09 -18.57
N THR A 132 5.06 -16.12 -19.27
CA THR A 132 4.65 -14.72 -19.26
C THR A 132 4.40 -14.24 -20.69
N LEU A 133 3.24 -13.63 -20.92
CA LEU A 133 2.83 -13.06 -22.20
C LEU A 133 2.79 -11.54 -22.09
N THR A 134 3.58 -10.83 -22.90
CA THR A 134 3.56 -9.35 -22.92
C THR A 134 2.94 -8.86 -24.21
N ILE A 135 1.94 -7.97 -24.08
CA ILE A 135 1.15 -7.42 -25.18
C ILE A 135 1.05 -5.89 -25.06
N ASP A 136 0.97 -5.21 -26.20
CA ASP A 136 0.82 -3.75 -26.30
C ASP A 136 -0.59 -3.31 -26.74
N ASN A 137 -1.38 -4.23 -27.29
CA ASN A 137 -2.74 -4.01 -27.78
C ASN A 137 -3.66 -5.16 -27.36
N LEU A 138 -4.87 -4.84 -26.88
CA LEU A 138 -5.90 -5.82 -26.48
C LEU A 138 -6.38 -6.70 -27.65
N GLY A 139 -6.27 -6.22 -28.88
CA GLY A 139 -6.56 -7.00 -30.09
C GLY A 139 -5.65 -8.23 -30.22
N ASN A 140 -4.40 -8.12 -29.78
CA ASN A 140 -3.41 -9.21 -29.84
C ASN A 140 -3.65 -10.27 -28.77
N LEU A 141 -4.42 -9.94 -27.73
CA LEU A 141 -4.78 -10.88 -26.68
C LEU A 141 -5.83 -11.87 -27.19
N THR A 142 -5.41 -12.85 -27.97
CA THR A 142 -6.30 -13.90 -28.51
C THR A 142 -6.15 -15.20 -27.72
N GLN A 143 -7.17 -16.05 -27.75
CA GLN A 143 -7.08 -17.38 -27.13
C GLN A 143 -5.93 -18.19 -27.76
N HIS A 144 -5.72 -18.03 -29.07
CA HIS A 144 -4.59 -18.63 -29.78
C HIS A 144 -3.24 -18.19 -29.20
N ALA A 145 -3.04 -16.89 -28.96
CA ALA A 145 -1.81 -16.36 -28.35
C ALA A 145 -1.56 -16.93 -26.93
N ILE A 146 -2.63 -17.10 -26.14
CA ILE A 146 -2.55 -17.71 -24.80
C ILE A 146 -2.14 -19.18 -24.90
N ILE A 147 -2.78 -19.96 -25.77
CA ILE A 147 -2.45 -21.38 -25.97
C ILE A 147 -1.01 -21.54 -26.48
N GLN A 148 -0.59 -20.69 -27.41
CA GLN A 148 0.77 -20.69 -27.94
C GLN A 148 1.80 -20.39 -26.85
N ALA A 149 1.57 -19.36 -26.02
CA ALA A 149 2.45 -19.03 -24.91
C ALA A 149 2.55 -20.17 -23.89
N LEU A 150 1.42 -20.80 -23.56
CA LEU A 150 1.38 -21.94 -22.64
C LEU A 150 2.00 -23.23 -23.22
N THR A 151 2.09 -23.36 -24.54
CA THR A 151 2.77 -24.49 -25.19
C THR A 151 4.29 -24.32 -25.18
N HIS A 152 4.79 -23.08 -25.20
CA HIS A 152 6.23 -22.75 -25.23
C HIS A 152 6.69 -22.10 -23.91
N VAL A 153 6.68 -22.90 -22.85
CA VAL A 153 6.96 -22.47 -21.46
C VAL A 153 8.33 -21.81 -21.33
N ASP A 154 9.35 -22.30 -22.03
CA ASP A 154 10.74 -21.87 -21.85
C ASP A 154 11.07 -20.51 -22.50
N THR A 155 10.19 -20.00 -23.36
CA THR A 155 10.44 -18.76 -24.11
C THR A 155 9.41 -17.69 -23.78
N PRO A 156 9.80 -16.55 -23.18
CA PRO A 156 8.86 -15.46 -22.94
C PRO A 156 8.31 -14.96 -24.27
N THR A 157 6.99 -15.03 -24.43
CA THR A 157 6.33 -14.63 -25.68
C THR A 157 6.01 -13.13 -25.62
N ILE A 158 6.58 -12.36 -26.53
CA ILE A 158 6.33 -10.92 -26.67
C ILE A 158 5.61 -10.72 -28.00
N ILE A 159 4.35 -10.27 -27.94
CA ILE A 159 3.56 -9.93 -29.13
C ILE A 159 3.44 -8.41 -29.17
N GLN A 160 4.29 -7.79 -29.98
CA GLN A 160 4.22 -6.38 -30.28
C GLN A 160 3.50 -6.19 -31.61
N THR A 161 2.57 -5.24 -31.66
CA THR A 161 1.99 -4.81 -32.91
C THR A 161 3.11 -4.11 -33.66
N ALA A 162 3.67 -4.76 -34.68
CA ALA A 162 4.79 -4.22 -35.44
C ALA A 162 4.41 -2.80 -35.93
N ARG A 163 5.00 -1.77 -35.32
CA ARG A 163 5.11 -0.48 -35.97
C ARG A 163 5.97 -0.74 -37.19
N SER A 164 5.37 -0.71 -38.38
CA SER A 164 6.12 -0.68 -39.63
C SER A 164 7.24 0.35 -39.48
N PRO A 165 8.52 -0.03 -39.64
CA PRO A 165 9.65 0.85 -39.36
C PRO A 165 9.79 2.04 -40.34
N SER A 166 8.77 2.35 -41.13
CA SER A 166 8.81 3.27 -42.27
C SER A 166 8.46 4.73 -41.97
N GLU A 167 8.21 5.14 -40.71
CA GLU A 167 7.73 6.52 -40.43
C GLU A 167 8.53 7.32 -39.39
N SER A 168 9.70 6.87 -38.96
CA SER A 168 10.52 7.62 -38.00
C SER A 168 11.97 7.80 -38.43
N SER A 169 12.21 8.59 -39.48
CA SER A 169 13.49 9.31 -39.67
C SER A 169 13.33 10.53 -40.59
N ALA A 170 12.64 11.58 -40.12
CA ALA A 170 12.61 12.87 -40.80
C ALA A 170 13.53 13.93 -40.16
N TRP A 171 14.11 13.69 -38.98
CA TRP A 171 15.07 14.61 -38.36
C TRP A 171 16.36 13.88 -38.00
N SER A 172 17.20 13.64 -39.01
CA SER A 172 18.64 13.47 -38.80
C SER A 172 19.35 14.52 -39.63
N THR A 173 19.81 15.53 -38.91
CA THR A 173 20.72 16.57 -39.36
C THR A 173 21.99 15.92 -39.92
N ASP A 174 22.06 15.87 -41.24
CA ASP A 174 23.18 16.36 -42.04
C ASP A 174 24.54 16.44 -41.32
N ARG A 175 25.36 15.38 -41.45
CA ARG A 175 26.82 15.53 -41.46
C ARG A 175 27.53 14.31 -42.06
N ASN A 176 28.14 14.56 -43.20
CA ASN A 176 29.31 13.90 -43.77
C ASN A 176 29.12 12.48 -44.33
N GLN A 177 28.60 12.41 -45.55
CA GLN A 177 29.09 11.44 -46.54
C GLN A 177 30.18 12.12 -47.38
N LEU A 178 31.39 11.56 -47.37
CA LEU A 178 32.34 11.72 -48.46
C LEU A 178 32.53 10.34 -49.10
N PRO A 179 32.50 10.25 -50.44
CA PRO A 179 32.56 9.00 -51.18
C PRO A 179 34.03 8.61 -51.42
N TYR A 180 34.35 7.33 -51.27
CA TYR A 180 35.47 6.75 -52.00
C TYR A 180 35.03 5.46 -52.67
N ASP A 181 35.03 5.56 -53.98
CA ASP A 181 34.85 4.54 -55.00
C ASP A 181 36.13 3.70 -55.17
N MET A 182 35.93 2.48 -55.67
CA MET A 182 36.85 1.62 -56.46
C MET A 182 37.77 0.63 -55.68
N PRO A 183 38.25 -0.47 -56.33
CA PRO A 183 37.48 -1.67 -56.68
C PRO A 183 38.30 -2.98 -56.45
N ASP A 184 37.75 -4.08 -56.96
CA ASP A 184 38.16 -5.48 -56.93
C ASP A 184 39.60 -5.91 -57.29
N SER A 185 40.01 -7.02 -56.62
CA SER A 185 40.86 -8.15 -57.08
C SER A 185 42.41 -8.04 -57.08
N PRO A 186 43.17 -9.16 -57.19
CA PRO A 186 43.23 -10.34 -56.30
C PRO A 186 44.69 -10.82 -55.99
N SER A 187 44.81 -11.79 -55.07
CA SER A 187 45.85 -12.84 -54.94
C SER A 187 47.32 -12.59 -55.34
N THR A 188 48.26 -12.79 -54.39
CA THR A 188 49.43 -13.70 -54.55
C THR A 188 50.17 -13.93 -53.22
N SER A 189 50.66 -15.17 -53.10
CA SER A 189 51.71 -15.70 -52.21
C SER A 189 52.92 -14.78 -51.99
N THR A 190 53.65 -14.90 -50.88
CA THR A 190 54.85 -15.77 -50.70
C THR A 190 55.63 -15.33 -49.43
N ASP A 191 56.08 -16.34 -48.69
CA ASP A 191 57.27 -16.48 -47.83
C ASP A 191 57.81 -15.48 -46.80
N GLU A 192 58.25 -16.15 -45.71
CA GLU A 192 59.30 -15.90 -44.73
C GLU A 192 60.21 -14.65 -44.86
N SER A 193 60.44 -13.97 -43.72
CA SER A 193 61.74 -13.99 -43.03
C SER A 193 61.83 -12.98 -41.86
N VAL A 194 62.17 -13.52 -40.68
CA VAL A 194 63.00 -13.00 -39.58
C VAL A 194 63.34 -11.50 -39.55
N ARG A 195 62.90 -10.79 -38.49
CA ARG A 195 63.74 -9.93 -37.60
C ARG A 195 62.93 -9.23 -36.51
N SER A 196 63.34 -9.41 -35.26
CA SER A 196 63.09 -8.50 -34.12
C SER A 196 64.22 -7.44 -34.05
N PRO A 197 64.22 -6.48 -33.10
CA PRO A 197 63.23 -5.45 -32.69
C PRO A 197 63.84 -4.02 -32.86
N PRO A 198 63.21 -2.91 -32.41
CA PRO A 198 63.50 -2.41 -31.06
C PRO A 198 62.36 -1.62 -30.35
N ALA A 199 62.60 -1.37 -29.07
CA ALA A 199 61.76 -0.74 -28.05
C ALA A 199 61.26 0.69 -28.34
N SER A 200 60.14 1.06 -27.69
CA SER A 200 59.68 2.41 -27.35
C SER A 200 58.49 2.31 -26.34
N PRO A 201 58.04 3.36 -25.64
CA PRO A 201 58.44 3.63 -24.26
C PRO A 201 57.26 3.66 -23.27
N ILE A 202 57.63 3.71 -22.00
CA ILE A 202 56.80 3.97 -20.82
C ILE A 202 55.93 5.22 -21.02
N ALA A 203 54.60 5.05 -21.02
CA ALA A 203 53.66 6.12 -20.80
C ALA A 203 52.81 5.81 -19.56
N LYS A 204 53.00 6.65 -18.54
CA LYS A 204 52.21 6.72 -17.32
C LYS A 204 50.88 7.40 -17.67
N THR A 205 49.76 6.76 -17.37
CA THR A 205 48.49 7.47 -17.19
C THR A 205 47.84 7.03 -15.90
N ALA A 206 47.73 8.00 -15.01
CA ALA A 206 47.04 7.95 -13.75
C ALA A 206 45.52 7.92 -13.97
N GLY A 207 44.84 7.09 -13.20
CA GLY A 207 43.40 7.12 -12.94
C GLY A 207 43.13 6.22 -11.74
N LYS A 208 43.34 6.71 -10.51
CA LYS A 208 42.30 7.21 -9.61
C LYS A 208 40.98 6.42 -9.69
N ILE A 209 40.69 5.77 -8.57
CA ILE A 209 39.39 5.45 -7.93
C ILE A 209 39.23 3.93 -7.68
N SER A 210 39.73 3.50 -6.52
CA SER A 210 39.15 2.41 -5.73
C SER A 210 39.80 2.42 -4.35
N ARG A 211 39.13 3.09 -3.40
CA ARG A 211 39.33 2.90 -1.97
C ARG A 211 37.96 2.86 -1.35
N PHE A 212 37.44 1.68 -1.09
CA PHE A 212 36.66 1.37 0.09
C PHE A 212 36.56 -0.15 0.15
N LEU A 213 37.39 -0.76 1.01
CA LEU A 213 37.02 -1.84 1.92
C LEU A 213 38.25 -2.22 2.76
N GLY A 214 38.02 -2.37 4.06
CA GLY A 214 38.78 -3.31 4.88
C GLY A 214 40.05 -2.78 5.52
N ARG A 215 39.92 -2.06 6.64
CA ARG A 215 40.95 -2.08 7.68
C ARG A 215 40.37 -2.71 8.94
N GLY A 216 40.57 -4.02 9.07
CA GLY A 216 40.47 -4.70 10.35
C GLY A 216 41.56 -4.19 11.29
N LYS A 217 41.24 -4.10 12.58
CA LYS A 217 42.25 -3.97 13.63
C LYS A 217 41.83 -4.80 14.84
N ARG A 218 42.63 -5.84 15.07
CA ARG A 218 42.68 -6.63 16.30
C ARG A 218 43.35 -5.83 17.42
N HIS A 219 43.11 -6.33 18.63
CA HIS A 219 43.78 -6.11 19.92
C HIS A 219 43.40 -4.88 20.74
N GLY A 220 42.82 -5.17 21.91
CA GLY A 220 43.51 -4.85 23.16
C GLY A 220 42.69 -4.09 24.19
N SER A 221 42.68 -4.64 25.40
CA SER A 221 42.59 -3.92 26.67
C SER A 221 41.19 -3.45 27.10
N MET A 222 40.55 -4.26 27.95
CA MET A 222 39.65 -3.73 28.96
C MET A 222 40.50 -2.92 29.95
N ASP A 223 40.37 -1.60 29.90
CA ASP A 223 40.67 -0.76 31.05
C ASP A 223 39.52 0.22 31.25
N SER A 224 39.12 0.31 32.50
CA SER A 224 37.97 1.01 33.05
C SER A 224 38.19 2.52 33.11
N SER A 225 37.21 3.30 32.65
CA SER A 225 36.82 4.58 33.28
C SER A 225 35.51 5.15 32.71
N PRO A 226 34.78 5.99 33.46
CA PRO A 226 33.33 6.11 33.35
C PRO A 226 32.85 7.48 32.87
N VAL A 227 31.56 7.54 32.52
CA VAL A 227 30.69 8.72 32.37
C VAL A 227 31.02 9.70 31.24
N GLY A 228 30.22 9.62 30.18
CA GLY A 228 29.99 10.71 29.22
C GLY A 228 28.50 10.73 28.85
N ASN A 229 27.69 11.44 29.66
CA ASN A 229 26.32 11.79 29.31
C ASN A 229 26.36 13.00 28.38
N ASP A 230 26.55 12.77 27.08
CA ASP A 230 26.26 13.80 26.07
C ASP A 230 24.87 13.54 25.47
N PRO A 231 23.93 14.49 25.55
CA PRO A 231 22.64 14.36 24.89
C PRO A 231 22.82 14.39 23.35
N PRO A 232 21.96 13.68 22.60
CA PRO A 232 22.05 13.68 21.14
C PRO A 232 21.81 15.08 20.57
N PRO A 233 22.43 15.41 19.42
CA PRO A 233 22.28 16.72 18.80
C PRO A 233 20.80 16.99 18.40
N PRO A 234 20.32 18.23 18.52
CA PRO A 234 18.97 18.58 18.13
C PRO A 234 18.77 18.41 16.61
N PRO A 235 17.57 18.00 16.18
CA PRO A 235 17.25 17.89 14.75
C PRO A 235 17.25 19.27 14.07
N PRO A 236 17.64 19.35 12.78
CA PRO A 236 17.80 20.61 12.06
C PRO A 236 16.47 21.38 11.88
N PRO A 237 16.52 22.71 11.71
CA PRO A 237 15.33 23.55 11.60
C PRO A 237 14.53 23.24 10.34
N LYS A 238 13.21 23.18 10.49
CA LYS A 238 12.26 22.90 9.41
C LYS A 238 11.97 24.20 8.64
N ASP A 239 12.44 24.29 7.40
CA ASP A 239 12.17 25.42 6.52
C ASP A 239 10.67 25.58 6.25
N ALA A 240 10.11 26.69 6.73
CA ALA A 240 8.75 27.12 6.43
C ALA A 240 8.76 27.92 5.11
N GLY A 241 8.59 27.20 4.00
CA GLY A 241 8.40 27.79 2.68
C GLY A 241 7.04 28.49 2.57
N VAL A 242 7.08 29.81 2.75
CA VAL A 242 6.05 30.77 2.40
C VAL A 242 5.93 30.84 0.87
N TYR A 243 4.81 30.38 0.31
CA TYR A 243 4.36 30.78 -1.03
C TYR A 243 2.96 31.39 -0.90
N SER A 244 2.91 32.71 -0.87
CA SER A 244 1.72 33.51 -1.08
C SER A 244 1.55 33.77 -2.57
N TYR A 245 0.36 33.50 -3.11
CA TYR A 245 -0.09 34.08 -4.38
C TYR A 245 -1.22 35.08 -4.11
N PRO A 246 -1.27 36.20 -4.85
CA PRO A 246 -2.06 37.35 -4.47
C PRO A 246 -3.52 37.29 -4.93
N TYR A 247 -4.32 37.96 -4.12
CA TYR A 247 -5.70 38.38 -4.30
C TYR A 247 -5.98 39.10 -5.63
N THR A 248 -7.14 38.83 -6.23
CA THR A 248 -7.94 39.87 -6.92
C THR A 248 -9.42 39.71 -6.59
N HIS A 249 -9.96 40.72 -5.92
CA HIS A 249 -11.39 40.99 -5.77
C HIS A 249 -12.03 41.30 -7.13
N THR A 250 -13.26 40.82 -7.35
CA THR A 250 -14.31 41.62 -8.02
C THR A 250 -15.70 41.21 -7.53
N ARG A 251 -16.38 42.18 -6.93
CA ARG A 251 -17.84 42.23 -6.72
C ARG A 251 -18.46 42.74 -8.01
N PHE A 252 -19.51 42.10 -8.51
CA PHE A 252 -20.59 42.77 -9.24
C PHE A 252 -21.92 42.08 -8.95
N MET A 253 -22.93 42.90 -8.66
CA MET A 253 -24.32 42.53 -8.60
C MET A 253 -24.85 42.34 -10.01
N SER A 254 -25.74 41.38 -10.25
CA SER A 254 -26.93 41.60 -11.09
C SER A 254 -27.88 40.42 -11.01
N THR A 255 -29.16 40.77 -10.94
CA THR A 255 -30.35 39.96 -11.11
C THR A 255 -30.38 39.28 -12.49
N GLN A 256 -30.96 38.07 -12.58
CA GLN A 256 -32.10 37.73 -13.45
C GLN A 256 -32.46 36.23 -13.45
N ALA A 257 -33.76 36.00 -13.22
CA ALA A 257 -34.68 35.04 -13.85
C ALA A 257 -34.30 33.57 -14.15
N LEU A 258 -35.11 32.69 -13.54
CA LEU A 258 -35.68 31.40 -14.02
C LEU A 258 -35.89 31.29 -15.55
N PRO A 259 -35.91 30.07 -16.17
CA PRO A 259 -36.88 29.02 -15.81
C PRO A 259 -36.40 27.56 -15.80
N SER A 260 -37.03 26.77 -14.94
CA SER A 260 -37.09 25.30 -15.02
C SER A 260 -37.90 24.83 -16.24
N PRO A 261 -37.70 23.57 -16.67
CA PRO A 261 -38.87 22.71 -16.75
C PRO A 261 -38.64 21.27 -16.23
N THR A 262 -39.57 20.86 -15.36
CA THR A 262 -40.33 19.59 -15.31
C THR A 262 -39.64 18.22 -15.44
N GLY A 263 -39.90 17.39 -14.41
CA GLY A 263 -39.92 15.93 -14.42
C GLY A 263 -39.76 15.40 -12.99
N ALA A 264 -40.83 15.27 -12.18
CA ALA A 264 -41.61 14.03 -11.99
C ALA A 264 -40.71 12.85 -11.52
N THR A 265 -40.92 12.09 -10.45
CA THR A 265 -42.13 11.73 -9.69
C THR A 265 -41.74 10.78 -8.52
N PHE A 266 -42.50 10.81 -7.41
CA PHE A 266 -42.65 9.78 -6.34
C PHE A 266 -41.42 9.47 -5.44
N HIS A 267 -41.49 9.18 -4.13
CA HIS A 267 -42.56 8.94 -3.15
C HIS A 267 -41.91 9.02 -1.73
N ARG A 268 -42.60 9.60 -0.74
CA ARG A 268 -42.85 9.08 0.64
C ARG A 268 -41.63 8.58 1.46
N GLU A 269 -41.35 9.05 2.67
CA GLU A 269 -42.21 8.90 3.86
C GLU A 269 -41.93 9.95 4.94
N ARG A 270 -43.03 10.36 5.59
CA ARG A 270 -43.07 11.10 6.85
C ARG A 270 -42.89 10.13 8.01
N VAL A 271 -42.26 10.58 9.10
CA VAL A 271 -42.89 10.54 10.42
C VAL A 271 -42.26 11.56 11.40
N ASN A 272 -43.17 12.26 12.08
CA ASN A 272 -43.10 12.77 13.45
C ASN A 272 -42.17 13.95 13.80
N SER A 273 -42.77 15.14 13.94
CA SER A 273 -42.59 15.96 15.16
C SER A 273 -43.66 17.05 15.27
N LEU A 274 -44.67 16.79 16.12
CA LEU A 274 -45.39 17.78 16.93
C LEU A 274 -44.44 18.14 18.08
N SER A 275 -44.28 19.33 18.64
CA SER A 275 -45.09 20.55 18.76
C SER A 275 -44.22 21.51 19.58
N GLU A 276 -44.21 22.82 19.33
CA GLU A 276 -44.05 23.74 20.47
C GLU A 276 -44.53 25.16 20.16
N PHE A 277 -45.36 25.66 21.06
CA PHE A 277 -45.95 26.98 21.12
C PHE A 277 -44.90 28.02 21.53
N GLY A 278 -44.90 29.17 20.84
CA GLY A 278 -44.91 30.47 21.53
C GLY A 278 -43.71 31.40 21.35
N ILE A 279 -44.09 32.67 21.12
CA ILE A 279 -43.41 33.93 21.47
C ILE A 279 -42.67 34.66 20.33
N TYR A 280 -43.38 35.63 19.75
CA TYR A 280 -42.88 36.82 19.04
C TYR A 280 -42.00 37.70 19.96
N PRO A 281 -41.01 38.48 19.47
CA PRO A 281 -41.34 39.80 18.89
C PRO A 281 -40.40 40.38 17.80
N HIS A 282 -40.99 41.34 17.06
CA HIS A 282 -40.39 42.43 16.25
C HIS A 282 -39.59 42.08 14.97
N GLY A 283 -39.78 42.76 13.83
CA GLY A 283 -40.60 43.93 13.53
C GLY A 283 -40.41 44.41 12.09
N ASN A 284 -41.14 45.48 11.75
CA ASN A 284 -41.06 46.33 10.54
C ASN A 284 -41.34 45.63 9.20
N GLU A 285 -42.04 46.19 8.22
CA GLU A 285 -42.60 47.52 7.98
C GLU A 285 -43.47 47.40 6.71
N HIS A 286 -44.51 48.23 6.58
CA HIS A 286 -45.14 48.62 5.30
C HIS A 286 -45.97 47.52 4.58
N GLN A 287 -47.09 47.74 3.91
CA GLN A 287 -47.91 48.89 3.57
C GLN A 287 -49.24 48.31 3.03
N GLN A 288 -50.36 49.02 3.23
CA GLN A 288 -51.52 49.07 2.32
C GLN A 288 -52.32 47.78 2.04
N SER A 289 -53.54 47.66 2.59
CA SER A 289 -54.74 48.16 1.90
C SER A 289 -55.97 47.95 2.78
N THR A 290 -56.69 49.04 3.01
CA THR A 290 -57.96 49.11 3.72
C THR A 290 -59.06 49.34 2.69
N PHE A 291 -60.10 48.51 2.70
CA PHE A 291 -61.38 48.79 2.05
C PHE A 291 -62.50 48.24 2.93
N ILE A 292 -63.22 49.11 3.66
CA ILE A 292 -64.59 48.87 4.14
C ILE A 292 -65.34 50.22 4.13
N PRO A 293 -66.58 50.30 3.61
CA PRO A 293 -67.28 51.55 3.32
C PRO A 293 -68.06 52.15 4.50
N THR A 294 -68.26 53.47 4.40
CA THR A 294 -68.97 54.42 5.26
C THR A 294 -70.49 54.17 5.38
N GLN A 295 -71.05 54.39 6.58
CA GLN A 295 -72.45 54.74 6.78
C GLN A 295 -72.57 56.09 7.50
N SER A 296 -73.48 56.92 6.98
CA SER A 296 -73.83 58.27 7.39
C SER A 296 -75.07 58.31 8.28
N LEU A 297 -75.17 59.34 9.13
CA LEU A 297 -76.34 60.13 9.59
C LEU A 297 -75.83 61.00 10.76
N PRO A 298 -76.52 62.06 11.26
CA PRO A 298 -77.77 62.70 10.84
C PRO A 298 -77.69 64.25 10.82
N SER A 299 -78.69 64.94 10.26
CA SER A 299 -79.14 66.26 10.79
C SER A 299 -80.35 66.74 10.02
N LYS A 300 -81.47 67.00 10.71
CA LYS A 300 -82.57 67.93 10.34
C LYS A 300 -83.80 67.65 11.20
N TRP A 301 -83.95 68.39 12.31
CA TRP A 301 -85.28 68.74 12.85
C TRP A 301 -85.18 70.14 13.45
N ALA A 302 -85.36 71.15 12.60
CA ALA A 302 -85.61 72.53 12.99
C ALA A 302 -87.12 72.70 13.17
N ALA A 303 -87.60 72.84 14.40
CA ALA A 303 -88.99 73.18 14.69
C ALA A 303 -89.11 74.70 14.92
N LYS A 304 -89.97 75.33 14.09
CA LYS A 304 -90.30 76.75 14.09
C LYS A 304 -90.98 77.14 15.42
N VAL A 305 -90.43 78.14 16.10
CA VAL A 305 -91.02 78.76 17.31
C VAL A 305 -91.89 79.94 16.88
N THR A 306 -93.19 79.83 17.15
CA THR A 306 -94.20 80.88 16.97
C THR A 306 -94.19 81.79 18.19
N VAL A 307 -93.94 83.08 17.98
CA VAL A 307 -93.89 84.14 19.01
C VAL A 307 -95.28 84.31 19.64
N LYS A 308 -95.39 84.00 20.94
CA LYS A 308 -96.55 84.35 21.79
C LYS A 308 -96.21 85.53 22.69
N ASP A 309 -97.25 86.32 22.94
CA ASP A 309 -97.35 87.58 23.64
C ASP A 309 -96.51 87.69 24.96
N PRO A 310 -95.67 88.72 25.13
CA PRO A 310 -94.68 88.83 26.22
C PRO A 310 -95.23 88.90 27.66
N SER A 311 -96.51 89.18 27.86
CA SER A 311 -97.08 89.34 29.23
C SER A 311 -97.45 88.01 29.90
N GLU A 312 -97.77 86.97 29.12
CA GLU A 312 -98.10 85.63 29.65
C GLU A 312 -96.85 84.79 29.99
N LEU A 313 -95.75 85.00 29.27
CA LEU A 313 -94.46 84.34 29.52
C LEU A 313 -93.88 84.66 30.91
N LEU A 314 -94.12 85.86 31.44
CA LEU A 314 -93.62 86.28 32.76
C LEU A 314 -94.34 85.56 33.92
N LYS A 315 -95.64 85.27 33.77
CA LYS A 315 -96.40 84.46 34.75
C LYS A 315 -95.99 82.99 34.68
N GLN A 316 -95.89 82.42 33.48
CA GLN A 316 -95.44 81.04 33.28
C GLN A 316 -94.01 80.82 33.79
N ARG A 317 -93.11 81.81 33.67
CA ARG A 317 -91.73 81.70 34.16
C ARG A 317 -91.63 81.68 35.69
N ARG A 318 -92.50 82.39 36.41
CA ARG A 318 -92.54 82.34 37.90
C ARG A 318 -93.11 81.03 38.41
N GLU A 319 -94.15 80.50 37.79
CA GLU A 319 -94.73 79.21 38.18
C GLU A 319 -93.82 78.04 37.80
N ALA A 320 -93.19 78.06 36.63
CA ALA A 320 -92.20 77.07 36.24
C ALA A 320 -90.96 77.09 37.14
N GLN A 321 -90.51 78.26 37.61
CA GLN A 321 -89.41 78.35 38.57
C GLN A 321 -89.77 77.77 39.95
N ARG A 322 -91.02 77.94 40.42
CA ARG A 322 -91.48 77.31 41.67
C ARG A 322 -91.61 75.80 41.56
N MET A 323 -92.13 75.29 40.43
CA MET A 323 -92.22 73.84 40.20
C MET A 323 -90.84 73.19 40.06
N LYS A 324 -89.91 73.84 39.35
CA LYS A 324 -88.55 73.32 39.15
C LYS A 324 -87.71 73.32 40.42
N ALA A 325 -87.98 74.25 41.36
CA ALA A 325 -87.31 74.27 42.66
C ALA A 325 -87.74 73.08 43.54
N ILE A 326 -89.04 72.78 43.58
CA ILE A 326 -89.58 71.65 44.37
C ILE A 326 -89.12 70.30 43.78
N GLU A 327 -89.06 70.19 42.44
CA GLU A 327 -88.55 69.00 41.76
C GLU A 327 -87.04 68.81 41.94
N MET A 328 -86.25 69.89 41.90
CA MET A 328 -84.80 69.82 42.16
C MET A 328 -84.47 69.42 43.60
N GLU A 329 -85.26 69.85 44.59
CA GLU A 329 -85.05 69.45 45.99
C GLU A 329 -85.31 67.95 46.18
N ARG A 330 -86.35 67.41 45.53
CA ARG A 330 -86.69 65.98 45.57
C ARG A 330 -85.65 65.12 44.84
N ALA A 331 -85.19 65.56 43.67
CA ALA A 331 -84.14 64.88 42.91
C ALA A 331 -82.81 64.85 43.67
N ARG A 332 -82.46 65.92 44.41
CA ARG A 332 -81.23 65.97 45.21
C ARG A 332 -81.26 65.01 46.40
N SER A 333 -82.43 64.79 47.01
CA SER A 333 -82.59 63.81 48.09
C SER A 333 -82.49 62.36 47.57
N GLU A 334 -83.12 62.06 46.43
CA GLU A 334 -83.13 60.70 45.87
C GLU A 334 -81.76 60.31 45.26
N GLU A 335 -81.03 61.25 44.64
CA GLU A 335 -79.67 60.98 44.16
C GLU A 335 -78.67 60.77 45.30
N ALA A 336 -78.82 61.48 46.42
CA ALA A 336 -77.96 61.28 47.60
C ALA A 336 -78.13 59.88 48.21
N GLU A 337 -79.36 59.36 48.23
CA GLU A 337 -79.65 58.02 48.75
C GLU A 337 -79.14 56.91 47.82
N ILE A 338 -79.27 57.10 46.49
CA ILE A 338 -78.72 56.17 45.49
C ILE A 338 -77.19 56.18 45.53
N GLN A 339 -76.55 57.33 45.71
CA GLN A 339 -75.10 57.43 45.84
C GLN A 339 -74.60 56.73 47.12
N ALA A 340 -75.29 56.88 48.25
CA ALA A 340 -74.94 56.22 49.50
C ALA A 340 -75.07 54.68 49.45
N ARG A 341 -76.06 54.16 48.71
CA ARG A 341 -76.20 52.71 48.49
C ARG A 341 -75.10 52.15 47.59
N ARG A 342 -74.70 52.93 46.56
CA ARG A 342 -73.65 52.53 45.61
C ARG A 342 -72.25 52.59 46.22
N THR A 343 -72.00 53.48 47.19
CA THR A 343 -70.73 53.52 47.93
C THR A 343 -70.58 52.35 48.91
N ARG A 344 -71.65 51.98 49.65
CA ARG A 344 -71.62 50.80 50.54
C ARG A 344 -71.32 49.49 49.78
N GLN A 345 -71.98 49.27 48.64
CA GLN A 345 -71.75 48.06 47.84
C GLN A 345 -70.33 47.98 47.25
N ARG A 346 -69.74 49.13 46.86
CA ARG A 346 -68.35 49.18 46.38
C ARG A 346 -67.32 48.95 47.48
N GLU A 347 -67.62 49.36 48.71
CA GLU A 347 -66.70 49.18 49.84
C GLU A 347 -66.67 47.73 50.32
N GLU A 348 -67.82 47.06 50.38
CA GLU A 348 -67.92 45.63 50.71
C GLU A 348 -67.24 44.74 49.65
N ALA A 349 -67.43 45.04 48.36
CA ALA A 349 -66.74 44.31 47.28
C ALA A 349 -65.21 44.42 47.38
N ARG A 350 -64.69 45.61 47.70
CA ARG A 350 -63.26 45.86 47.87
C ARG A 350 -62.67 45.27 49.15
N ARG A 351 -63.51 44.85 50.10
CA ARG A 351 -63.07 44.13 51.31
C ARG A 351 -62.92 42.64 51.02
N LEU A 352 -63.87 42.04 50.31
CA LEU A 352 -63.81 40.64 49.88
C LEU A 352 -62.63 40.35 48.93
N GLU A 353 -62.33 41.26 48.01
CA GLU A 353 -61.20 41.09 47.07
C GLU A 353 -59.85 41.04 47.78
N ARG A 354 -59.64 41.87 48.82
CA ARG A 354 -58.41 41.85 49.63
C ARG A 354 -58.23 40.56 50.42
N GLU A 355 -59.32 40.00 50.97
CA GLU A 355 -59.26 38.74 51.71
C GLU A 355 -59.00 37.53 50.77
N GLU A 356 -59.50 37.56 49.52
CA GLU A 356 -59.20 36.52 48.52
C GLU A 356 -57.77 36.61 47.96
N GLU A 357 -57.23 37.81 47.75
CA GLU A 357 -55.85 38.00 47.30
C GLU A 357 -54.83 37.50 48.34
N GLU A 358 -55.09 37.73 49.63
CA GLU A 358 -54.23 37.24 50.73
C GLU A 358 -54.29 35.71 50.89
N ARG A 359 -55.38 35.06 50.50
CA ARG A 359 -55.47 33.58 50.49
C ARG A 359 -54.66 33.00 49.33
N LYS A 360 -54.82 33.54 48.13
CA LYS A 360 -54.08 33.11 46.94
C LYS A 360 -52.57 33.34 47.07
N ARG A 361 -52.16 34.45 47.71
CA ARG A 361 -50.74 34.75 47.94
C ARG A 361 -50.08 33.75 48.90
N ARG A 362 -50.77 33.33 49.96
CA ARG A 362 -50.26 32.33 50.91
C ARG A 362 -50.13 30.95 50.28
N GLU A 363 -51.11 30.52 49.48
CA GLU A 363 -51.05 29.25 48.76
C GLU A 363 -49.87 29.21 47.77
N MET A 364 -49.65 30.29 47.01
CA MET A 364 -48.53 30.38 46.06
C MET A 364 -47.15 30.39 46.74
N GLU A 365 -47.03 31.03 47.92
CA GLU A 365 -45.77 31.08 48.66
C GLU A 365 -45.40 29.71 49.27
N GLU A 366 -46.38 28.96 49.79
CA GLU A 366 -46.17 27.61 50.30
C GLU A 366 -45.79 26.62 49.18
N GLU A 367 -46.41 26.75 48.01
CA GLU A 367 -46.10 25.92 46.85
C GLU A 367 -44.68 26.19 46.32
N MET A 368 -44.29 27.46 46.23
CA MET A 368 -42.91 27.84 45.87
C MET A 368 -41.87 27.34 46.87
N ARG A 369 -42.21 27.28 48.17
CA ARG A 369 -41.33 26.73 49.21
C ARG A 369 -41.17 25.21 49.07
N ARG A 370 -42.25 24.47 48.76
CA ARG A 370 -42.18 23.02 48.50
C ARG A 370 -41.35 22.69 47.26
N ILE A 371 -41.51 23.46 46.17
CA ILE A 371 -40.74 23.28 44.93
C ILE A 371 -39.24 23.47 45.17
N ARG A 372 -38.85 24.49 45.95
CA ARG A 372 -37.43 24.75 46.27
C ARG A 372 -36.82 23.62 47.10
N ALA A 373 -37.55 23.07 48.07
CA ALA A 373 -37.07 21.96 48.90
C ALA A 373 -36.86 20.67 48.09
N VAL A 374 -37.82 20.32 47.22
CA VAL A 374 -37.72 19.13 46.33
C VAL A 374 -36.55 19.27 45.35
N LYS A 375 -36.34 20.47 44.80
CA LYS A 375 -35.23 20.72 43.87
C LYS A 375 -33.86 20.57 44.53
N GLN A 376 -33.71 20.96 45.79
CA GLN A 376 -32.45 20.79 46.53
C GLN A 376 -32.15 19.31 46.82
N GLN A 377 -33.13 18.53 47.27
CA GLN A 377 -32.94 17.10 47.52
C GLN A 377 -32.58 16.32 46.24
N LYS A 378 -33.18 16.68 45.10
CA LYS A 378 -32.86 16.06 43.81
C LYS A 378 -31.43 16.34 43.36
N LEU A 379 -30.96 17.57 43.55
CA LEU A 379 -29.61 17.98 43.16
C LEU A 379 -28.52 17.27 43.97
N GLU A 380 -28.77 17.02 45.26
CA GLU A 380 -27.82 16.34 46.14
C GLU A 380 -27.70 14.84 45.82
N LEU A 381 -28.82 14.18 45.50
CA LEU A 381 -28.82 12.80 45.00
C LEU A 381 -28.11 12.67 43.64
N GLU A 382 -28.31 13.65 42.75
CA GLU A 382 -27.65 13.69 41.44
C GLU A 382 -26.13 13.87 41.59
N ARG A 383 -25.69 14.76 42.49
CA ARG A 383 -24.27 14.96 42.80
C ARG A 383 -23.58 13.68 43.31
N ILE A 384 -24.24 12.94 44.22
CA ILE A 384 -23.69 11.68 44.75
C ILE A 384 -23.62 10.60 43.66
N ALA A 385 -24.61 10.55 42.75
CA ALA A 385 -24.63 9.60 41.64
C ALA A 385 -23.55 9.93 40.59
N GLU A 386 -23.30 11.21 40.31
CA GLU A 386 -22.26 11.66 39.39
C GLU A 386 -20.86 11.34 39.94
N GLU A 387 -20.62 11.52 41.24
CA GLU A 387 -19.35 11.20 41.88
C GLU A 387 -19.05 9.69 41.85
N LYS A 388 -20.08 8.85 42.08
CA LYS A 388 -19.96 7.39 41.91
C LYS A 388 -19.67 6.98 40.47
N ARG A 389 -20.30 7.63 39.48
CA ARG A 389 -20.01 7.37 38.06
C ARG A 389 -18.59 7.76 37.69
N ARG A 390 -18.08 8.87 38.22
CA ARG A 390 -16.71 9.32 37.98
C ARG A 390 -15.68 8.32 38.52
N LEU A 391 -15.86 7.82 39.75
CA LEU A 391 -14.97 6.82 40.33
C LEU A 391 -15.00 5.49 39.55
N ALA A 392 -16.18 5.01 39.15
CA ALA A 392 -16.31 3.80 38.36
C ALA A 392 -15.63 3.91 36.97
N MET A 393 -15.67 5.10 36.35
CA MET A 393 -14.94 5.33 35.09
C MET A 393 -13.42 5.36 35.29
N GLU A 394 -12.92 5.90 36.40
CA GLU A 394 -11.49 5.94 36.69
C GLU A 394 -10.93 4.55 37.00
N GLU A 395 -11.67 3.73 37.75
CA GLU A 395 -11.32 2.33 38.04
C GLU A 395 -11.30 1.47 36.76
N LYS A 396 -12.32 1.61 35.90
CA LYS A 396 -12.31 0.95 34.58
C LYS A 396 -11.10 1.37 33.73
N ARG A 397 -10.72 2.65 33.78
CA ARG A 397 -9.54 3.14 33.05
C ARG A 397 -8.23 2.58 33.60
N ARG A 398 -8.13 2.31 34.91
CA ARG A 398 -6.96 1.66 35.50
C ARG A 398 -6.85 0.20 35.09
N LEU A 399 -7.94 -0.55 35.20
CA LEU A 399 -7.98 -1.97 34.82
C LEU A 399 -7.70 -2.15 33.31
N GLU A 400 -8.22 -1.27 32.45
CA GLU A 400 -7.97 -1.36 31.02
C GLU A 400 -6.49 -1.07 30.66
N LYS A 401 -5.86 -0.10 31.33
CA LYS A 401 -4.43 0.17 31.16
C LYS A 401 -3.57 -1.00 31.61
N GLU A 402 -3.92 -1.62 32.74
CA GLU A 402 -3.23 -2.81 33.26
C GLU A 402 -3.38 -3.99 32.30
N ARG A 403 -4.60 -4.22 31.77
CA ARG A 403 -4.84 -5.27 30.77
C ARG A 403 -4.01 -5.08 29.50
N ARG A 404 -3.89 -3.85 29.00
CA ARG A 404 -3.06 -3.53 27.83
C ARG A 404 -1.57 -3.74 28.09
N LEU A 405 -1.09 -3.42 29.29
CA LEU A 405 0.30 -3.68 29.69
C LEU A 405 0.58 -5.17 29.79
N GLU A 406 -0.36 -5.95 30.32
CA GLU A 406 -0.22 -7.40 30.42
C GLU A 406 -0.27 -8.09 29.04
N GLU A 407 -1.17 -7.63 28.16
CA GLU A 407 -1.21 -8.06 26.75
C GLU A 407 0.11 -7.73 26.03
N HIS A 408 0.68 -6.54 26.26
CA HIS A 408 1.98 -6.16 25.70
C HIS A 408 3.10 -7.06 26.21
N ARG A 409 3.16 -7.32 27.52
CA ARG A 409 4.14 -8.24 28.12
C ARG A 409 4.06 -9.65 27.54
N ARG A 410 2.84 -10.18 27.37
CA ARG A 410 2.64 -11.49 26.74
C ARG A 410 3.12 -11.50 25.29
N LEU A 411 2.84 -10.45 24.54
CA LEU A 411 3.26 -10.34 23.14
C LEU A 411 4.80 -10.20 23.02
N GLU A 412 5.44 -9.49 23.94
CA GLU A 412 6.90 -9.40 24.02
C GLU A 412 7.54 -10.74 24.39
N GLN A 413 6.99 -11.45 25.39
CA GLN A 413 7.43 -12.80 25.75
C GLN A 413 7.32 -13.75 24.55
N TRP A 414 6.20 -13.71 23.84
CA TRP A 414 6.00 -14.52 22.65
C TRP A 414 7.00 -14.18 21.53
N ARG A 415 7.31 -12.90 21.31
CA ARG A 415 8.35 -12.49 20.35
C ARG A 415 9.74 -12.97 20.74
N LEU A 416 10.06 -12.90 22.04
CA LEU A 416 11.34 -13.37 22.56
C LEU A 416 11.46 -14.90 22.41
N GLU A 417 10.40 -15.65 22.72
CA GLU A 417 10.36 -17.10 22.52
C GLU A 417 10.51 -17.47 21.03
N GLN A 418 9.84 -16.76 20.13
CA GLN A 418 10.00 -16.95 18.69
C GLN A 418 11.43 -16.65 18.22
N ALA A 419 12.06 -15.61 18.76
CA ALA A 419 13.44 -15.27 18.45
C ALA A 419 14.41 -16.37 18.93
N ILE A 420 14.23 -16.86 20.15
CA ILE A 420 15.04 -17.96 20.72
C ILE A 420 14.87 -19.24 19.90
N MET A 421 13.64 -19.60 19.54
CA MET A 421 13.36 -20.79 18.72
C MET A 421 13.98 -20.68 17.32
N ALA A 422 13.94 -19.49 16.70
CA ALA A 422 14.56 -19.24 15.41
C ALA A 422 16.10 -19.30 15.49
N GLU A 423 16.69 -18.73 16.55
CA GLU A 423 18.14 -18.79 16.79
C GLU A 423 18.61 -20.23 17.02
N GLU A 424 17.89 -21.02 17.81
CA GLU A 424 18.22 -22.42 18.05
C GLU A 424 18.09 -23.26 16.77
N ALA A 425 17.05 -23.02 15.95
CA ALA A 425 16.90 -23.67 14.65
C ALA A 425 18.04 -23.31 13.69
N ALA A 426 18.45 -22.03 13.63
CA ALA A 426 19.59 -21.58 12.85
C ALA A 426 20.90 -22.22 13.33
N ARG A 427 21.09 -22.33 14.66
CA ARG A 427 22.25 -23.01 15.25
C ARG A 427 22.30 -24.47 14.84
N ARG A 428 21.18 -25.20 14.95
CA ARG A 428 21.09 -26.62 14.52
C ARG A 428 21.42 -26.78 13.04
N GLN A 429 20.89 -25.92 12.16
CA GLN A 429 21.22 -25.96 10.72
C GLN A 429 22.69 -25.66 10.44
N SER A 430 23.30 -24.72 11.17
CA SER A 430 24.73 -24.44 11.03
C SER A 430 25.60 -25.62 11.49
N GLU A 431 25.20 -26.30 12.57
CA GLU A 431 25.89 -27.49 13.06
C GLU A 431 25.75 -28.68 12.11
N THR A 432 24.57 -28.92 11.51
CA THR A 432 24.41 -29.99 10.52
C THR A 432 25.26 -29.72 9.29
N LYS A 433 25.23 -28.50 8.74
CA LYS A 433 26.09 -28.10 7.62
C LYS A 433 27.57 -28.27 7.94
N ARG A 434 27.98 -27.91 9.16
CA ARG A 434 29.37 -28.11 9.61
C ARG A 434 29.74 -29.59 9.70
N ARG A 435 28.88 -30.44 10.23
CA ARG A 435 29.11 -31.90 10.29
C ARG A 435 29.18 -32.52 8.89
N GLU A 436 28.29 -32.12 8.00
CA GLU A 436 28.28 -32.56 6.60
C GLU A 436 29.56 -32.12 5.89
N TRP A 437 29.97 -30.87 6.10
CA TRP A 437 31.23 -30.32 5.60
C TRP A 437 32.45 -31.08 6.14
N ASP A 438 32.51 -31.32 7.44
CA ASP A 438 33.62 -32.05 8.08
C ASP A 438 33.67 -33.51 7.60
N ALA A 439 32.52 -34.18 7.48
CA ALA A 439 32.44 -35.56 6.98
C ALA A 439 32.89 -35.66 5.51
N LYS A 440 32.49 -34.69 4.68
CA LYS A 440 32.92 -34.57 3.29
C LYS A 440 34.42 -34.32 3.17
N TRP A 441 34.96 -33.40 3.98
CA TRP A 441 36.39 -33.14 4.04
C TRP A 441 37.18 -34.37 4.47
N GLN A 442 36.67 -35.13 5.45
CA GLN A 442 37.25 -36.40 5.85
C GLN A 442 37.25 -37.41 4.69
N ARG A 443 36.19 -37.51 3.88
CA ARG A 443 36.16 -38.38 2.69
C ARG A 443 37.22 -37.98 1.68
N ILE A 444 37.31 -36.68 1.34
CA ILE A 444 38.33 -36.16 0.42
C ILE A 444 39.73 -36.51 0.94
N LYS A 445 40.00 -36.25 2.22
CA LYS A 445 41.29 -36.56 2.86
C LYS A 445 41.60 -38.06 2.91
N MET A 446 40.61 -38.91 3.12
CA MET A 446 40.79 -40.37 3.07
C MET A 446 41.16 -40.83 1.66
N VAL A 447 40.51 -40.28 0.64
CA VAL A 447 40.83 -40.60 -0.76
C VAL A 447 42.20 -40.06 -1.14
N GLU A 448 42.53 -38.83 -0.74
CA GLU A 448 43.86 -38.23 -0.90
C GLU A 448 44.94 -39.12 -0.26
N LYS A 449 44.74 -39.58 0.98
CA LYS A 449 45.65 -40.49 1.65
C LYS A 449 45.78 -41.82 0.90
N ARG A 450 44.67 -42.40 0.44
CA ARG A 450 44.69 -43.65 -0.35
C ARG A 450 45.46 -43.48 -1.66
N VAL A 451 45.29 -42.35 -2.34
CA VAL A 451 46.04 -41.98 -3.55
C VAL A 451 47.53 -41.87 -3.25
N ARG A 452 47.88 -41.22 -2.13
CA ARG A 452 49.27 -41.04 -1.68
C ARG A 452 49.92 -42.36 -1.27
N ASP A 453 49.22 -43.22 -0.54
CA ASP A 453 49.74 -44.52 -0.12
C ASP A 453 49.92 -45.44 -1.35
N ASN A 454 49.03 -45.33 -2.34
CA ASN A 454 49.12 -46.07 -3.61
C ASN A 454 50.12 -45.46 -4.61
N SER A 455 50.67 -44.27 -4.37
CA SER A 455 51.57 -43.61 -5.33
C SER A 455 52.92 -44.31 -5.49
N ASN A 456 53.26 -45.24 -4.59
CA ASN A 456 54.46 -46.09 -4.66
C ASN A 456 54.23 -47.38 -5.46
N ILE A 457 52.99 -47.72 -5.81
CA ILE A 457 52.68 -48.88 -6.65
C ILE A 457 52.68 -48.38 -8.09
N ASP A 458 53.88 -48.35 -8.67
CA ASP A 458 54.23 -48.17 -10.08
C ASP A 458 53.07 -47.74 -10.99
N GLU A 459 53.11 -46.48 -11.44
CA GLU A 459 52.56 -46.08 -12.74
C GLU A 459 51.11 -46.48 -13.04
N ASN A 460 50.33 -46.87 -12.02
CA ASN A 460 48.92 -47.25 -12.14
C ASN A 460 48.13 -45.95 -12.29
N MET A 461 48.12 -45.50 -13.53
CA MET A 461 47.42 -44.35 -14.06
C MET A 461 45.99 -44.35 -13.52
N VAL A 462 45.69 -43.37 -12.67
CA VAL A 462 44.31 -43.20 -12.22
C VAL A 462 43.54 -42.56 -13.37
N THR A 463 42.76 -43.39 -14.04
CA THR A 463 41.96 -43.02 -15.20
C THR A 463 40.48 -43.11 -14.92
N GLY A 464 39.69 -42.36 -15.67
CA GLY A 464 38.23 -42.42 -15.61
C GLY A 464 37.58 -41.48 -16.62
N TRP A 465 36.25 -41.43 -16.59
CA TRP A 465 35.49 -40.46 -17.37
C TRP A 465 35.17 -39.24 -16.52
N ILE A 466 35.20 -38.08 -17.15
CA ILE A 466 34.74 -36.82 -16.56
C ILE A 466 34.12 -35.98 -17.65
N THR A 467 33.11 -35.19 -17.31
CA THR A 467 32.60 -34.16 -18.21
C THR A 467 33.05 -32.81 -17.69
N LEU A 468 33.74 -32.05 -18.51
CA LEU A 468 34.25 -30.73 -18.14
C LEU A 468 33.84 -29.65 -19.13
N GLN A 469 33.70 -28.44 -18.59
CA GLN A 469 33.51 -27.19 -19.31
C GLN A 469 34.67 -26.28 -18.91
N THR A 470 35.54 -26.00 -19.88
CA THR A 470 36.68 -25.12 -19.74
C THR A 470 36.24 -23.67 -19.95
N ALA A 471 36.99 -22.70 -19.42
CA ALA A 471 36.62 -21.28 -19.52
C ALA A 471 36.61 -20.75 -20.97
N ASP A 472 37.41 -21.35 -21.85
CA ASP A 472 37.49 -21.05 -23.28
C ASP A 472 36.33 -21.67 -24.09
N SER A 473 35.57 -22.61 -23.50
CA SER A 473 34.55 -23.38 -24.17
C SER A 473 33.30 -23.53 -23.31
N LEU A 474 32.23 -22.84 -23.70
CA LEU A 474 30.91 -22.97 -23.08
C LEU A 474 30.23 -24.34 -23.30
N THR A 475 30.87 -25.24 -24.05
CA THR A 475 30.34 -26.59 -24.30
C THR A 475 30.91 -27.60 -23.31
N TRP A 476 30.04 -28.40 -22.72
CA TRP A 476 30.40 -29.56 -21.91
C TRP A 476 31.00 -30.65 -22.79
N LYS A 477 32.22 -31.09 -22.47
CA LYS A 477 32.95 -32.12 -23.21
C LYS A 477 33.21 -33.31 -22.29
N ARG A 478 32.73 -34.48 -22.67
CA ARG A 478 33.04 -35.74 -21.98
C ARG A 478 34.43 -36.21 -22.43
N ARG A 479 35.35 -36.34 -21.47
CA ARG A 479 36.75 -36.68 -21.71
C ARG A 479 37.18 -37.84 -20.82
N TYR A 480 38.05 -38.69 -21.36
CA TYR A 480 38.73 -39.72 -20.59
C TYR A 480 39.97 -39.09 -19.96
N TYR A 481 39.99 -38.95 -18.64
CA TYR A 481 41.11 -38.33 -17.95
C TYR A 481 42.17 -39.38 -17.57
N LYS A 482 43.42 -38.93 -17.53
CA LYS A 482 44.58 -39.67 -17.07
C LYS A 482 45.40 -38.79 -16.15
N PHE A 483 45.42 -39.12 -14.86
CA PHE A 483 46.27 -38.41 -13.90
C PHE A 483 47.70 -38.92 -13.95
N SER A 484 48.64 -37.98 -14.06
CA SER A 484 50.06 -38.14 -13.79
C SER A 484 50.39 -37.42 -12.48
N GLN A 485 51.61 -37.59 -11.94
CA GLN A 485 51.98 -37.06 -10.61
C GLN A 485 51.63 -35.57 -10.41
N ASN A 486 51.88 -34.73 -11.43
CA ASN A 486 51.70 -33.28 -11.35
C ASN A 486 50.85 -32.70 -12.49
N SER A 487 50.27 -33.54 -13.35
CA SER A 487 49.49 -33.10 -14.52
C SER A 487 48.29 -34.01 -14.76
N VAL A 488 47.26 -33.46 -15.38
CA VAL A 488 46.11 -34.21 -15.87
C VAL A 488 46.07 -34.09 -17.39
N ALA A 489 45.98 -35.23 -18.06
CA ALA A 489 45.77 -35.30 -19.51
C ALA A 489 44.35 -35.77 -19.80
N PHE A 490 43.69 -35.10 -20.73
CA PHE A 490 42.35 -35.43 -21.20
C PHE A 490 42.42 -36.00 -22.62
N HIS A 491 41.75 -37.14 -22.81
CA HIS A 491 41.66 -37.85 -24.07
C HIS A 491 40.21 -37.88 -24.54
N ARG A 492 40.00 -38.08 -25.84
CA ARG A 492 38.66 -38.25 -26.40
C ARG A 492 38.09 -39.63 -26.09
N ASP A 493 38.93 -40.66 -26.12
CA ASP A 493 38.57 -42.06 -25.94
C ASP A 493 39.69 -42.79 -25.16
N PRO A 494 39.37 -43.76 -24.28
CA PRO A 494 40.37 -44.61 -23.62
C PRO A 494 41.30 -45.35 -24.58
N LYS A 495 40.87 -45.64 -25.81
CA LYS A 495 41.71 -46.31 -26.81
C LYS A 495 42.72 -45.37 -27.49
N ASP A 496 42.45 -44.08 -27.48
CA ASP A 496 43.27 -43.05 -28.13
C ASP A 496 44.07 -42.25 -27.10
N MET A 497 44.88 -42.97 -26.30
CA MET A 497 45.74 -42.34 -25.29
C MET A 497 46.95 -41.60 -25.89
N ASN A 498 47.26 -41.84 -27.18
CA ASN A 498 48.37 -41.16 -27.85
C ASN A 498 48.02 -39.73 -28.24
N ASN A 499 46.74 -39.44 -28.46
CA ASN A 499 46.26 -38.11 -28.81
C ASN A 499 45.70 -37.39 -27.57
N LYS A 500 46.51 -36.53 -26.97
CA LYS A 500 46.08 -35.69 -25.84
C LYS A 500 45.25 -34.53 -26.38
N SER A 501 43.98 -34.44 -25.96
CA SER A 501 43.12 -33.30 -26.31
C SER A 501 43.53 -32.05 -25.54
N ASP A 502 43.87 -32.23 -24.27
CA ASP A 502 44.31 -31.16 -23.36
C ASP A 502 45.22 -31.80 -22.31
N GLU A 503 46.30 -31.12 -21.93
CA GLU A 503 47.21 -31.53 -20.88
C GLU A 503 47.56 -30.31 -20.04
N THR A 504 47.19 -30.36 -18.77
CA THR A 504 47.40 -29.24 -17.85
C THR A 504 48.22 -29.67 -16.65
N VAL A 505 49.31 -28.92 -16.40
CA VAL A 505 50.14 -29.06 -15.21
C VAL A 505 49.39 -28.48 -14.02
N LEU A 506 49.10 -29.29 -13.01
CA LEU A 506 48.27 -28.89 -11.86
C LEU A 506 49.09 -28.27 -10.74
N ARG A 507 50.34 -28.73 -10.55
CA ARG A 507 51.18 -28.34 -9.41
C ARG A 507 51.43 -26.84 -9.39
N GLY A 508 50.90 -26.17 -8.37
CA GLY A 508 51.03 -24.71 -8.18
C GLY A 508 50.08 -23.86 -9.05
N ARG A 509 49.32 -24.47 -9.98
CA ARG A 509 48.29 -23.79 -10.78
C ARG A 509 46.91 -23.86 -10.15
N VAL A 510 46.57 -24.96 -9.46
CA VAL A 510 45.27 -25.08 -8.78
C VAL A 510 45.24 -24.20 -7.54
N GLN A 511 44.34 -23.21 -7.51
CA GLN A 511 44.14 -22.29 -6.40
C GLN A 511 43.15 -22.85 -5.37
N ALA A 512 42.00 -23.35 -5.84
CA ALA A 512 40.96 -23.91 -4.98
C ALA A 512 40.10 -24.92 -5.74
N LEU A 513 39.51 -25.84 -4.99
CA LEU A 513 38.44 -26.71 -5.45
C LEU A 513 37.16 -26.25 -4.76
N ARG A 514 36.15 -25.89 -5.55
CA ARG A 514 34.91 -25.26 -5.10
C ARG A 514 33.72 -26.11 -5.49
N GLU A 515 32.66 -26.05 -4.71
CA GLU A 515 31.38 -26.63 -5.09
C GLU A 515 30.36 -25.55 -5.44
N TRP A 516 29.16 -25.99 -5.86
CA TRP A 516 28.10 -25.09 -6.31
C TRP A 516 27.68 -24.10 -5.24
N ASP A 517 27.78 -24.45 -3.95
CA ASP A 517 27.45 -23.60 -2.81
C ASP A 517 28.55 -22.56 -2.48
N GLU A 518 29.69 -22.61 -3.17
CA GLU A 518 30.83 -21.71 -2.97
C GLU A 518 30.95 -20.65 -4.08
N GLY A 519 29.83 -20.18 -4.61
CA GLY A 519 29.78 -19.12 -5.63
C GLY A 519 29.63 -19.63 -7.07
N PHE A 520 29.40 -20.93 -7.25
CA PHE A 520 29.18 -21.57 -8.55
C PHE A 520 27.72 -22.04 -8.69
N ASP A 521 26.77 -21.13 -8.52
CA ASP A 521 25.33 -21.42 -8.49
C ASP A 521 24.83 -22.14 -9.75
N GLU A 522 25.46 -21.90 -10.90
CA GLU A 522 25.16 -22.57 -12.17
C GLU A 522 25.37 -24.09 -12.13
N LEU A 523 26.25 -24.57 -11.24
CA LEU A 523 26.54 -25.99 -11.08
C LEU A 523 25.53 -26.71 -10.19
N LYS A 524 24.61 -25.99 -9.53
CA LYS A 524 23.59 -26.55 -8.66
C LYS A 524 22.64 -27.52 -9.38
N ALA A 525 22.40 -27.29 -10.68
CA ALA A 525 21.54 -28.14 -11.49
C ALA A 525 22.20 -29.47 -11.92
N ILE A 526 23.53 -29.57 -11.81
CA ILE A 526 24.30 -30.71 -12.29
C ILE A 526 24.74 -31.56 -11.09
N PRO A 527 24.31 -32.82 -10.97
CA PRO A 527 24.71 -33.67 -9.87
C PRO A 527 26.21 -33.96 -9.93
N PHE A 528 26.84 -34.07 -8.75
CA PHE A 528 28.27 -34.38 -8.60
C PHE A 528 29.20 -33.41 -9.35
N SER A 529 28.75 -32.16 -9.50
CA SER A 529 29.54 -31.08 -10.05
C SER A 529 30.47 -30.45 -9.02
N PHE A 530 31.55 -29.86 -9.52
CA PHE A 530 32.51 -29.03 -8.78
C PHE A 530 33.28 -28.13 -9.75
N ALA A 531 33.92 -27.08 -9.25
CA ALA A 531 34.74 -26.17 -10.00
C ALA A 531 36.21 -26.23 -9.54
N VAL A 532 37.13 -26.03 -10.48
CA VAL A 532 38.57 -25.94 -10.27
C VAL A 532 39.00 -24.52 -10.59
N GLU A 533 39.41 -23.77 -9.58
CA GLU A 533 39.93 -22.40 -9.76
C GLU A 533 41.44 -22.47 -9.99
N PHE A 534 41.91 -21.79 -11.04
CA PHE A 534 43.35 -21.69 -11.36
C PHE A 534 43.91 -20.31 -11.00
N SER A 535 45.17 -20.27 -10.58
CA SER A 535 45.89 -19.07 -10.13
C SER A 535 46.41 -18.19 -11.28
N ASP A 536 46.40 -18.70 -12.50
CA ASP A 536 46.89 -18.04 -13.73
C ASP A 536 45.87 -17.09 -14.36
N GLY A 537 44.62 -17.08 -13.89
CA GLY A 537 43.56 -16.27 -14.45
C GLY A 537 42.91 -16.86 -15.71
N GLU A 538 43.16 -18.13 -16.06
CA GLU A 538 42.51 -18.82 -17.18
C GLU A 538 41.00 -19.08 -16.95
N GLY A 539 40.46 -18.65 -15.81
CA GLY A 539 39.08 -18.86 -15.42
C GLY A 539 38.86 -20.26 -14.83
N PRO A 540 37.77 -20.47 -14.06
CA PRO A 540 37.51 -21.75 -13.43
C PRO A 540 37.10 -22.80 -14.47
N TRP A 541 37.48 -24.05 -14.22
CA TRP A 541 36.92 -25.19 -14.94
C TRP A 541 35.77 -25.77 -14.16
N SER A 542 34.63 -25.96 -14.83
CA SER A 542 33.48 -26.63 -14.27
C SER A 542 33.50 -28.10 -14.67
N MET A 543 33.33 -29.02 -13.71
CA MET A 543 33.46 -30.46 -13.93
C MET A 543 32.31 -31.20 -13.24
N TYR A 544 31.90 -32.34 -13.78
CA TYR A 544 31.05 -33.30 -13.07
C TYR A 544 31.43 -34.75 -13.37
N ALA A 545 31.18 -35.61 -12.38
CA ALA A 545 31.42 -37.05 -12.45
C ALA A 545 30.10 -37.83 -12.56
N ASP A 546 30.16 -39.10 -12.96
CA ASP A 546 28.95 -39.93 -13.07
C ASP A 546 28.45 -40.41 -11.69
N SER A 547 29.32 -40.40 -10.67
CA SER A 547 29.00 -40.78 -9.29
C SER A 547 29.64 -39.86 -8.25
N GLU A 548 29.06 -39.85 -7.04
CA GLU A 548 29.61 -39.11 -5.89
C GLU A 548 31.01 -39.62 -5.49
N GLU A 549 31.23 -40.93 -5.56
CA GLU A 549 32.53 -41.55 -5.25
C GLU A 549 33.61 -41.11 -6.25
N GLU A 550 33.28 -41.06 -7.54
CA GLU A 550 34.18 -40.56 -8.58
C GLU A 550 34.48 -39.07 -8.40
N LYS A 551 33.48 -38.25 -8.05
CA LYS A 551 33.70 -36.84 -7.71
C LYS A 551 34.74 -36.70 -6.61
N PHE A 552 34.56 -37.38 -5.47
CA PHE A 552 35.51 -37.28 -4.36
C PHE A 552 36.88 -37.85 -4.72
N LYS A 553 36.92 -38.89 -5.55
CA LYS A 553 38.17 -39.44 -6.09
C LYS A 553 38.92 -38.43 -6.93
N ILE A 554 38.24 -37.78 -7.88
CA ILE A 554 38.83 -36.76 -8.74
C ILE A 554 39.26 -35.53 -7.93
N MET A 555 38.42 -35.05 -7.00
CA MET A 555 38.77 -33.94 -6.11
C MET A 555 40.00 -34.27 -5.26
N GLY A 556 40.09 -35.48 -4.69
CA GLY A 556 41.28 -35.91 -3.93
C GLY A 556 42.54 -35.97 -4.78
N LEU A 557 42.44 -36.42 -6.05
CA LEU A 557 43.55 -36.41 -7.01
C LEU A 557 44.01 -35.00 -7.35
N LEU A 558 43.06 -34.10 -7.66
CA LEU A 558 43.33 -32.70 -7.95
C LEU A 558 43.96 -31.97 -6.76
N TYR A 559 43.48 -32.28 -5.54
CA TYR A 559 44.01 -31.73 -4.32
C TYR A 559 45.48 -32.10 -4.12
N HIS A 560 45.78 -33.40 -4.26
CA HIS A 560 47.13 -33.93 -4.16
C HIS A 560 48.05 -33.39 -5.28
N ALA A 561 47.64 -33.49 -6.54
CA ALA A 561 48.43 -33.08 -7.71
C ALA A 561 48.63 -31.55 -7.80
N GLY A 562 47.64 -30.78 -7.34
CA GLY A 562 47.72 -29.32 -7.23
C GLY A 562 48.72 -28.85 -6.19
N GLY A 563 49.08 -29.71 -5.22
CA GLY A 563 49.90 -29.34 -4.08
C GLY A 563 49.18 -28.42 -3.11
N LEU A 564 47.85 -28.51 -3.03
CA LEU A 564 47.05 -27.77 -2.06
C LEU A 564 47.43 -28.26 -0.66
N LYS A 565 47.84 -27.35 0.21
CA LYS A 565 48.14 -27.67 1.61
C LYS A 565 46.84 -27.65 2.40
N ALA A 566 46.60 -28.72 3.14
CA ALA A 566 45.49 -28.83 4.11
C ALA A 566 45.64 -27.87 5.28
#